data_AF-A0A9P0LDN3-F1
#
_entry.id   AF-A0A9P0LDN3-F1
#
_cell.length_a   1.000
_cell.length_b   1.000
_cell.length_c   1.000
_cell.angle_alpha   90.00
_cell.angle_beta   90.00
_cell.angle_gamma   90.00
#
_symmetry.space_group_name_H-M   'P 1'
#
loop_
_entity.id
_entity.type
_entity.pdbx_description
1 polymer ?
#
loop_
_entity_poly.entity_id
_entity_poly.type
_entity_poly.pdbx_seq_one_letter_code
_entity_poly.pdbx_strand_id
1 'polypeptide(L)'
;MLRDKMLLCAGIVGIFVVFCHGAQLQGAPRGQFNHTRKGICILEVPTIDLLSPEDRHGANLRGNSSRDGYSKIEVCCSGYARKPHSHYECHPVCDGCEHGNCTAPGVCACKRGYILIRDTQHNTINDCVPTCPLGCLNGICTNTGACSCNAGTVPSKDGKYCLPHCTGGCGQGGHCTGPEHCTCDDGITGIARICYRCENQQMRVLL
;
A
#
# COMPACT_ATOMS: atom_id res chain seq x y z
N MET A 1 -11.03 -18.58 -4.91
CA MET A 1 -11.35 -20.01 -5.04
C MET A 1 -10.77 -20.74 -3.84
N LEU A 2 -11.52 -20.83 -2.74
CA LEU A 2 -11.16 -21.66 -1.58
C LEU A 2 -12.04 -22.91 -1.64
N ARG A 3 -11.39 -24.06 -1.62
CA ARG A 3 -11.95 -25.41 -1.55
C ARG A 3 -10.90 -26.21 -0.76
N ASP A 4 -11.16 -26.99 0.28
CA ASP A 4 -12.36 -27.45 0.96
C ASP A 4 -11.98 -27.67 2.44
N LYS A 5 -12.91 -27.39 3.37
CA LYS A 5 -12.81 -27.83 4.76
C LYS A 5 -13.38 -29.23 4.85
N MET A 6 -12.66 -30.17 5.45
CA MET A 6 -13.28 -31.40 5.96
C MET A 6 -12.63 -31.80 7.27
N LEU A 7 -13.33 -31.56 8.38
CA LEU A 7 -13.16 -32.31 9.61
C LEU A 7 -14.55 -32.61 10.16
N LEU A 8 -14.98 -33.87 10.02
CA LEU A 8 -16.19 -34.41 10.61
C LEU A 8 -16.03 -34.48 12.13
N CYS A 9 -17.03 -33.99 12.87
CA CYS A 9 -17.33 -34.47 14.23
C CYS A 9 -18.79 -34.93 14.24
N ALA A 10 -19.01 -36.26 14.25
CA ALA A 10 -20.30 -36.88 14.46
C ALA A 10 -20.20 -37.82 15.67
N GLY A 11 -21.11 -37.64 16.64
CA GLY A 11 -21.24 -38.54 17.79
C GLY A 11 -22.10 -37.91 18.90
N ILE A 12 -23.41 -38.16 18.84
CA ILE A 12 -24.44 -37.69 19.78
C ILE A 12 -24.53 -38.67 20.94
N VAL A 13 -24.34 -38.22 22.19
CA VAL A 13 -24.87 -38.89 23.38
C VAL A 13 -25.40 -37.83 24.36
N GLY A 14 -26.72 -37.81 24.55
CA GLY A 14 -27.40 -37.27 25.73
C GLY A 14 -27.38 -35.76 25.94
N ILE A 15 -28.43 -35.06 25.48
CA ILE A 15 -29.06 -33.83 26.02
C ILE A 15 -28.17 -32.86 26.84
N PHE A 16 -26.94 -32.61 26.39
CA PHE A 16 -26.13 -31.48 26.82
C PHE A 16 -25.51 -30.90 25.56
N VAL A 17 -26.04 -29.75 25.13
CA VAL A 17 -25.41 -28.93 24.10
C VAL A 17 -24.09 -28.44 24.69
N VAL A 18 -23.00 -29.13 24.37
CA VAL A 18 -21.65 -28.63 24.64
C VAL A 18 -21.45 -27.45 23.70
N PHE A 19 -21.68 -26.25 24.19
CA PHE A 19 -21.16 -25.05 23.57
C PHE A 19 -19.64 -25.13 23.68
N CYS A 20 -18.97 -25.65 22.65
CA CYS A 20 -17.59 -25.31 22.38
C CYS A 20 -17.58 -23.81 22.05
N HIS A 21 -17.48 -22.97 23.09
CA HIS A 21 -16.87 -21.68 22.91
C HIS A 21 -15.49 -21.97 22.33
N GLY A 22 -15.30 -21.63 21.05
CA GLY A 22 -13.97 -21.51 20.50
C GLY A 22 -13.20 -20.63 21.47
N ALA A 23 -12.14 -21.18 22.06
CA ALA A 23 -11.14 -20.40 22.75
C ALA A 23 -10.47 -19.54 21.68
N GLN A 24 -11.12 -18.44 21.38
CA GLN A 24 -10.50 -17.26 20.82
C GLN A 24 -9.32 -17.00 21.75
N LEU A 25 -8.10 -17.01 21.22
CA LEU A 25 -6.92 -16.52 21.93
C LEU A 25 -7.15 -15.02 22.18
N GLN A 26 -7.99 -14.72 23.17
CA GLN A 26 -8.26 -13.40 23.68
C GLN A 26 -7.01 -12.98 24.44
N GLY A 27 -6.34 -11.97 23.90
CA GLY A 27 -5.31 -11.25 24.60
C GLY A 27 -3.98 -12.00 24.61
N ALA A 28 -3.06 -11.56 23.76
CA ALA A 28 -1.69 -11.42 24.24
C ALA A 28 -1.78 -10.72 25.61
N PRO A 29 -1.11 -11.23 26.66
CA PRO A 29 -1.15 -10.60 27.96
C PRO A 29 -0.76 -9.14 27.77
N ARG A 30 -1.55 -8.22 28.34
CA ARG A 30 -1.15 -6.82 28.52
C ARG A 30 0.02 -6.79 29.51
N GLY A 31 1.17 -7.29 29.06
CA GLY A 31 2.44 -7.11 29.75
C GLY A 31 2.73 -5.63 29.79
N GLN A 32 3.07 -5.11 30.97
CA GLN A 32 3.64 -3.78 31.09
C GLN A 32 5.01 -3.80 30.39
N PHE A 33 5.02 -3.44 29.12
CA PHE A 33 6.25 -3.40 28.33
C PHE A 33 7.04 -2.14 28.69
N ASN A 34 8.23 -2.32 29.27
CA ASN A 34 9.21 -1.24 29.39
C ASN A 34 10.08 -1.22 28.12
N HIS A 35 10.22 -0.03 27.52
CA HIS A 35 11.01 0.18 26.31
C HIS A 35 12.47 0.47 26.65
N THR A 36 13.37 -0.41 26.22
CA THR A 36 14.82 -0.27 26.48
C THR A 36 15.59 0.26 25.27
N ARG A 37 15.16 -0.09 24.04
CA ARG A 37 15.80 0.27 22.74
C ARG A 37 14.75 0.31 21.61
N LYS A 38 15.08 0.86 20.43
CA LYS A 38 14.14 1.03 19.30
C LYS A 38 13.43 -0.29 18.95
N GLY A 39 12.14 -0.40 19.28
CA GLY A 39 11.30 -1.56 18.98
C GLY A 39 11.49 -2.79 19.88
N ILE A 40 12.28 -2.71 20.95
CA ILE A 40 12.50 -3.82 21.90
C ILE A 40 11.70 -3.60 23.19
N CYS A 41 11.05 -4.66 23.63
CA CYS A 41 10.17 -4.70 24.79
C CYS A 41 10.58 -5.83 25.73
N ILE A 42 10.52 -5.57 27.04
CA ILE A 42 10.74 -6.63 28.05
C ILE A 42 9.41 -7.32 28.34
N LEU A 43 9.37 -8.64 28.19
CA LEU A 43 8.23 -9.47 28.56
C LEU A 43 8.60 -10.34 29.77
N GLU A 44 7.71 -10.38 30.76
CA GLU A 44 7.83 -11.31 31.88
C GLU A 44 7.01 -12.56 31.60
N VAL A 45 7.68 -13.70 31.59
CA VAL A 45 7.06 -15.01 31.38
C VAL A 45 7.46 -15.98 32.49
N PRO A 46 6.62 -16.96 32.85
CA PRO A 46 7.04 -18.05 33.72
C PRO A 46 8.29 -18.73 33.16
N THR A 47 9.29 -18.97 34.01
CA THR A 47 10.57 -19.56 33.58
C THR A 47 10.39 -20.96 32.98
N ILE A 48 9.35 -21.69 33.40
CA ILE A 48 8.99 -23.00 32.85
C ILE A 48 8.58 -22.97 31.37
N ASP A 49 8.02 -21.84 30.90
CA ASP A 49 7.58 -21.70 29.50
C ASP A 49 8.74 -21.51 28.53
N LEU A 50 9.92 -21.14 29.04
CA LEU A 50 11.15 -20.98 28.26
C LEU A 50 11.87 -22.31 28.01
N LEU A 51 11.41 -23.39 28.64
CA LEU A 51 12.01 -24.72 28.52
C LEU A 51 11.28 -25.57 27.50
N SER A 52 12.08 -26.40 26.81
CA SER A 52 11.55 -27.48 25.99
C SER A 52 10.73 -28.44 26.87
N PRO A 53 9.73 -29.16 26.33
CA PRO A 53 8.89 -30.08 27.12
C PRO A 53 9.68 -31.14 27.91
N GLU A 54 10.84 -31.52 27.39
CA GLU A 54 11.72 -32.55 27.96
C GLU A 54 12.46 -32.04 29.21
N ASP A 55 12.81 -30.75 29.24
CA ASP A 55 13.57 -30.12 30.32
C ASP A 55 12.70 -29.67 31.52
N ARG A 56 11.38 -29.88 31.45
CA ARG A 56 10.42 -29.39 32.47
C ARG A 56 10.37 -30.28 33.72
N HIS A 57 10.74 -31.55 33.62
CA HIS A 57 10.65 -32.49 34.75
C HIS A 57 11.78 -32.28 35.75
N GLY A 58 11.42 -32.00 37.02
CA GLY A 58 12.38 -31.90 38.13
C GLY A 58 13.18 -30.60 38.20
N ALA A 59 12.83 -29.59 37.39
CA ALA A 59 13.59 -28.35 37.34
C ALA A 59 13.23 -27.40 38.49
N ASN A 60 14.21 -27.05 39.32
CA ASN A 60 14.10 -25.95 40.29
C ASN A 60 14.40 -24.63 39.58
N LEU A 61 13.37 -24.01 39.02
CA LEU A 61 13.52 -22.87 38.12
C LEU A 61 13.46 -21.55 38.86
N ARG A 62 14.64 -20.99 39.12
CA ARG A 62 14.79 -19.59 39.52
C ARG A 62 14.91 -18.73 38.27
N GLY A 63 13.91 -17.88 38.07
CA GLY A 63 13.94 -16.89 37.01
C GLY A 63 14.80 -15.67 37.36
N ASN A 64 14.99 -14.78 36.38
CA ASN A 64 15.75 -13.54 36.54
C ASN A 64 14.86 -12.30 36.80
N SER A 65 13.54 -12.49 36.95
CA SER A 65 12.62 -11.42 37.33
C SER A 65 12.64 -11.15 38.83
N SER A 66 12.09 -9.99 39.21
CA SER A 66 11.72 -9.66 40.59
C SER A 66 10.63 -10.59 41.14
N ARG A 67 9.89 -11.27 40.27
CA ARG A 67 8.87 -12.25 40.63
C ARG A 67 9.47 -13.66 40.57
N ASP A 68 9.32 -14.42 41.66
CA ASP A 68 9.88 -15.77 41.75
C ASP A 68 9.26 -16.73 40.74
N GLY A 69 10.11 -17.53 40.09
CA GLY A 69 9.72 -18.41 38.98
C GLY A 69 9.39 -17.70 37.66
N TYR A 70 9.66 -16.39 37.55
CA TYR A 70 9.47 -15.62 36.30
C TYR A 70 10.80 -15.14 35.75
N SER A 71 10.89 -15.10 34.42
CA SER A 71 12.02 -14.55 33.70
C SER A 71 11.61 -13.34 32.86
N LYS A 72 12.46 -12.31 32.86
CA LYS A 72 12.42 -11.15 31.96
C LYS A 72 13.18 -11.50 30.68
N ILE A 73 12.49 -11.46 29.55
CA ILE A 73 13.06 -11.71 28.21
C ILE A 73 12.88 -10.49 27.31
N GLU A 74 13.80 -10.30 26.36
CA GLU A 74 13.70 -9.26 25.32
C GLU A 74 12.96 -9.80 24.08
N VAL A 75 11.85 -9.16 23.75
CA VAL A 75 11.03 -9.46 22.56
C VAL A 75 10.85 -8.21 21.71
N CYS A 76 10.49 -8.38 20.44
CA CYS A 76 10.04 -7.23 19.66
C CYS A 76 8.68 -6.76 20.16
N CYS A 77 8.51 -5.46 20.27
CA CYS A 77 7.23 -4.86 20.63
C CYS A 77 6.14 -5.21 19.59
N SER A 78 4.87 -5.09 19.97
CA SER A 78 3.76 -5.29 19.06
C SER A 78 3.91 -4.44 17.80
N GLY A 79 3.76 -5.06 16.63
CA GLY A 79 3.97 -4.40 15.34
C GLY A 79 5.44 -4.23 14.93
N TYR A 80 6.39 -4.82 15.66
CA TYR A 80 7.80 -4.92 15.27
C TYR A 80 8.19 -6.39 15.05
N ALA A 81 9.15 -6.63 14.16
CA ALA A 81 9.67 -7.95 13.85
C ALA A 81 11.21 -7.97 13.85
N ARG A 82 11.80 -9.11 14.19
CA ARG A 82 13.26 -9.32 14.12
C ARG A 82 13.70 -9.37 12.66
N LYS A 83 14.87 -8.80 12.36
CA LYS A 83 15.48 -8.95 11.03
C LYS A 83 16.07 -10.36 10.89
N PRO A 84 15.97 -11.00 9.70
CA PRO A 84 16.57 -12.31 9.46
C PRO A 84 18.09 -12.38 9.71
N HIS A 85 18.80 -11.27 9.50
CA HIS A 85 20.25 -11.18 9.65
C HIS A 85 20.71 -10.35 10.87
N SER A 86 19.78 -9.87 11.70
CA SER A 86 20.09 -9.14 12.94
C SER A 86 19.05 -9.47 14.00
N HIS A 87 19.41 -10.39 14.90
CA HIS A 87 18.52 -10.84 15.98
C HIS A 87 18.43 -9.86 17.15
N TYR A 88 19.30 -8.86 17.19
CA TYR A 88 19.35 -7.84 18.24
C TYR A 88 18.56 -6.57 17.89
N GLU A 89 17.97 -6.52 16.69
CA GLU A 89 17.26 -5.35 16.21
C GLU A 89 15.84 -5.69 15.76
N CYS A 90 14.90 -4.91 16.26
CA CYS A 90 13.48 -5.00 15.91
C CYS A 90 13.12 -3.86 14.97
N HIS A 91 12.56 -4.19 13.82
CA HIS A 91 12.09 -3.22 12.84
C HIS A 91 10.58 -3.15 12.84
N PRO A 92 10.00 -1.96 12.63
CA PRO A 92 8.55 -1.82 12.52
C PRO A 92 8.06 -2.58 11.29
N VAL A 93 6.88 -3.19 11.44
CA VAL A 93 6.17 -3.88 10.38
C VAL A 93 5.18 -2.89 9.78
N CYS A 94 5.25 -2.72 8.46
CA CYS A 94 4.30 -1.96 7.67
C CYS A 94 3.72 -2.89 6.61
N ASP A 95 2.39 -2.89 6.46
CA ASP A 95 1.73 -3.45 5.28
C ASP A 95 1.82 -2.41 4.17
N GLY A 96 2.60 -2.69 3.12
CA GLY A 96 2.99 -1.70 2.10
C GLY A 96 4.19 -0.85 2.55
N CYS A 97 4.31 0.36 2.01
CA CYS A 97 5.44 1.30 2.13
C CYS A 97 6.54 1.07 1.09
N GLU A 98 6.19 0.65 -0.11
CA GLU A 98 7.13 0.70 -1.24
C GLU A 98 7.58 2.15 -1.47
N HIS A 99 8.87 2.35 -1.78
CA HIS A 99 9.49 3.68 -1.93
C HIS A 99 9.45 4.59 -0.69
N GLY A 100 9.07 4.06 0.48
CA GLY A 100 9.14 4.74 1.76
C GLY A 100 10.14 4.11 2.72
N ASN A 101 10.11 4.59 3.96
CA ASN A 101 10.75 3.98 5.11
C ASN A 101 9.71 3.77 6.21
N CYS A 102 9.59 2.54 6.71
CA CYS A 102 8.70 2.24 7.83
C CYS A 102 9.33 2.81 9.12
N THR A 103 8.71 3.85 9.69
CA THR A 103 9.27 4.58 10.86
C THR A 103 8.67 4.10 12.17
N ALA A 104 7.43 3.61 12.14
CA ALA A 104 6.72 2.97 13.23
C ALA A 104 5.73 1.94 12.65
N PRO A 105 5.15 1.04 13.47
CA PRO A 105 4.22 0.02 12.97
C PRO A 105 3.06 0.66 12.21
N GLY A 106 2.87 0.23 10.96
CA GLY A 106 1.86 0.81 10.06
C GLY A 106 2.09 2.28 9.64
N VAL A 107 3.22 2.89 9.99
CA VAL A 107 3.55 4.28 9.65
C VAL A 107 4.67 4.31 8.62
N CYS A 108 4.31 4.70 7.40
CA CYS A 108 5.24 4.88 6.30
C CYS A 108 5.64 6.36 6.15
N ALA A 109 6.94 6.64 6.12
CA ALA A 109 7.48 7.93 5.73
C ALA A 109 8.05 7.84 4.31
N CYS A 110 7.43 8.53 3.36
CA CYS A 110 7.84 8.50 1.96
C CYS A 110 9.21 9.15 1.73
N LYS A 111 9.98 8.59 0.79
CA LYS A 111 11.23 9.21 0.33
C LYS A 111 10.93 10.51 -0.43
N ARG A 112 11.96 11.36 -0.60
CA ARG A 112 11.82 12.62 -1.36
C ARG A 112 11.27 12.35 -2.76
N GLY A 113 10.30 13.17 -3.19
CA GLY A 113 9.63 13.01 -4.49
C GLY A 113 8.50 11.99 -4.49
N TYR A 114 8.15 11.41 -3.34
CA TYR A 114 6.99 10.51 -3.20
C TYR A 114 6.02 11.03 -2.14
N ILE A 115 4.72 10.79 -2.35
CA ILE A 115 3.64 11.12 -1.42
C ILE A 115 2.88 9.87 -1.01
N LEU A 116 2.38 9.88 0.22
CA LEU A 116 1.57 8.79 0.74
C LEU A 116 0.15 8.93 0.19
N ILE A 117 -0.33 7.93 -0.56
CA ILE A 117 -1.75 7.87 -0.89
C ILE A 117 -2.47 7.13 0.23
N ARG A 118 -3.60 7.69 0.68
CA ARG A 118 -4.54 7.02 1.60
C ARG A 118 -5.86 6.76 0.87
N ASP A 119 -5.79 6.27 -0.36
CA ASP A 119 -6.98 6.01 -1.16
C ASP A 119 -7.22 4.50 -1.26
N THR A 120 -8.41 4.09 -0.79
CA THR A 120 -8.92 2.74 -0.85
C THR A 120 -9.21 2.26 -2.27
N GLN A 121 -9.27 3.17 -3.26
CA GLN A 121 -9.64 2.86 -4.64
C GLN A 121 -8.59 2.04 -5.41
N HIS A 122 -7.32 2.08 -5.00
CA HIS A 122 -6.21 1.45 -5.72
C HIS A 122 -5.58 0.24 -5.00
N ASN A 123 -6.19 -0.25 -3.90
CA ASN A 123 -5.67 -1.37 -3.10
C ASN A 123 -4.22 -1.17 -2.61
N THR A 124 -3.76 0.08 -2.52
CA THR A 124 -2.43 0.49 -2.08
C THR A 124 -2.54 1.31 -0.80
N ILE A 125 -3.18 0.73 0.21
CA ILE A 125 -3.21 1.31 1.55
C ILE A 125 -1.75 1.37 2.05
N ASN A 126 -1.25 2.58 2.33
CA ASN A 126 0.09 2.88 2.85
C ASN A 126 1.28 2.87 1.88
N ASP A 127 1.08 2.87 0.56
CA ASP A 127 2.20 3.03 -0.37
C ASP A 127 2.55 4.49 -0.72
N CYS A 128 3.83 4.69 -1.02
CA CYS A 128 4.36 5.94 -1.49
C CYS A 128 4.43 5.94 -3.01
N VAL A 129 3.72 6.87 -3.65
CA VAL A 129 3.74 7.04 -5.11
C VAL A 129 4.54 8.27 -5.51
N PRO A 130 5.14 8.28 -6.71
CA PRO A 130 5.87 9.44 -7.18
C PRO A 130 4.95 10.68 -7.24
N THR A 131 5.47 11.81 -6.79
CA THR A 131 4.80 13.11 -6.85
C THR A 131 5.07 13.72 -8.22
N CYS A 132 4.05 13.72 -9.08
CA CYS A 132 4.10 14.54 -10.29
C CYS A 132 3.57 15.94 -9.96
N PRO A 133 4.26 17.02 -10.37
CA PRO A 133 4.07 18.36 -9.81
C PRO A 133 2.63 18.90 -9.88
N LEU A 134 1.78 18.45 -10.81
CA LEU A 134 0.42 18.97 -11.01
C LEU A 134 -0.58 17.88 -11.47
N GLY A 135 -0.29 16.60 -11.21
CA GLY A 135 -1.09 15.45 -11.66
C GLY A 135 -0.86 15.12 -13.14
N CYS A 136 -0.42 13.89 -13.45
CA CYS A 136 -0.36 13.39 -14.82
C CYS A 136 -1.78 13.08 -15.32
N LEU A 137 -2.56 14.12 -15.65
CA LEU A 137 -3.88 13.91 -16.23
C LEU A 137 -3.74 13.13 -17.55
N ASN A 138 -4.45 12.01 -17.67
CA ASN A 138 -4.36 11.05 -18.79
C ASN A 138 -2.99 10.37 -18.97
N GLY A 139 -2.24 10.15 -17.87
CA GLY A 139 -0.99 9.40 -17.89
C GLY A 139 -0.63 8.77 -16.54
N ILE A 140 0.47 8.04 -16.53
CA ILE A 140 1.06 7.40 -15.35
C ILE A 140 2.32 8.17 -14.97
N CYS A 141 2.41 8.56 -13.70
CA CYS A 141 3.61 9.21 -13.16
C CYS A 141 4.72 8.17 -13.01
N THR A 142 5.86 8.40 -13.65
CA THR A 142 7.02 7.51 -13.54
C THR A 142 7.88 7.87 -12.32
N ASN A 143 8.76 6.95 -11.92
CA ASN A 143 9.69 7.16 -10.80
C ASN A 143 10.68 8.32 -11.01
N THR A 144 10.80 8.85 -12.24
CA THR A 144 11.63 10.03 -12.55
C THR A 144 10.87 11.36 -12.41
N GLY A 145 9.59 11.32 -12.06
CA GLY A 145 8.72 12.50 -12.00
C GLY A 145 8.23 12.99 -13.36
N ALA A 146 8.37 12.18 -14.42
CA ALA A 146 7.84 12.45 -15.75
C ALA A 146 6.48 11.76 -15.96
N CYS A 147 5.64 12.29 -16.85
CA CYS A 147 4.39 11.64 -17.22
C CYS A 147 4.59 10.71 -18.42
N SER A 148 4.28 9.43 -18.23
CA SER A 148 4.08 8.49 -19.32
C SER A 148 2.62 8.58 -19.79
N CYS A 149 2.41 8.97 -21.03
CA CYS A 149 1.09 9.32 -21.53
C CYS A 149 0.29 8.11 -22.04
N ASN A 150 -1.01 8.10 -21.77
CA ASN A 150 -1.92 7.08 -22.28
C ASN A 150 -2.06 7.19 -23.81
N ALA A 151 -2.52 6.13 -24.46
CA ALA A 151 -2.71 6.10 -25.91
C ALA A 151 -3.57 7.29 -26.40
N GLY A 152 -3.13 7.94 -27.49
CA GLY A 152 -3.80 9.11 -28.05
C GLY A 152 -3.46 10.45 -27.37
N THR A 153 -2.51 10.45 -26.43
CA THR A 153 -1.95 11.66 -25.83
C THR A 153 -0.43 11.67 -25.93
N VAL A 154 0.17 12.85 -25.95
CA VAL A 154 1.62 13.07 -26.09
C VAL A 154 2.16 13.94 -24.96
N PRO A 155 3.41 13.73 -24.53
CA PRO A 155 4.00 14.54 -23.48
C PRO A 155 4.14 16.01 -23.93
N SER A 156 3.82 16.94 -23.04
CA SER A 156 4.10 18.36 -23.19
C SER A 156 5.62 18.61 -23.31
N LYS A 157 6.02 19.80 -23.77
CA LYS A 157 7.43 20.19 -23.95
C LYS A 157 8.28 19.99 -22.70
N ASP A 158 7.71 20.22 -21.52
CA ASP A 158 8.39 20.04 -20.24
C ASP A 158 8.26 18.61 -19.66
N GLY A 159 7.56 17.69 -20.35
CA GLY A 159 7.32 16.31 -19.92
C GLY A 159 6.36 16.16 -18.72
N LYS A 160 5.73 17.26 -18.30
CA LYS A 160 4.92 17.35 -17.07
C LYS A 160 3.44 17.02 -17.23
N TYR A 161 2.92 17.01 -18.47
CA TYR A 161 1.50 16.76 -18.76
C TYR A 161 1.35 15.97 -20.05
N CYS A 162 0.21 15.29 -20.19
CA CYS A 162 -0.18 14.62 -21.41
C CYS A 162 -1.22 15.47 -22.14
N LEU A 163 -0.86 15.93 -23.34
CA LEU A 163 -1.71 16.71 -24.21
C LEU A 163 -2.40 15.79 -25.22
N PRO A 164 -3.65 16.05 -25.59
CA PRO A 164 -4.32 15.29 -26.64
C PRO A 164 -3.54 15.37 -27.95
N HIS A 165 -3.49 14.25 -28.68
CA HIS A 165 -2.88 14.18 -30.00
C HIS A 165 -3.96 14.07 -31.06
N CYS A 166 -3.83 14.86 -32.13
CA CYS A 166 -4.70 14.84 -33.29
C CYS A 166 -3.83 14.64 -34.55
N THR A 167 -3.98 13.51 -35.22
CA THR A 167 -3.18 13.14 -36.38
C THR A 167 -3.50 14.07 -37.55
N GLY A 168 -2.49 14.78 -38.08
CA GLY A 168 -2.70 15.79 -39.13
C GLY A 168 -3.18 17.15 -38.62
N GLY A 169 -3.33 17.34 -37.30
CA GLY A 169 -3.76 18.60 -36.69
C GLY A 169 -5.26 18.87 -36.86
N CYS A 170 -5.72 19.99 -36.31
CA CYS A 170 -7.14 20.38 -36.32
C CYS A 170 -7.50 21.43 -37.38
N GLY A 171 -6.59 21.77 -38.30
CA GLY A 171 -6.79 22.88 -39.24
C GLY A 171 -6.76 24.26 -38.60
N GLN A 172 -7.06 25.30 -39.38
CA GLN A 172 -7.00 26.69 -38.91
C GLN A 172 -8.21 27.02 -38.03
N GLY A 173 -7.94 27.53 -36.82
CA GLY A 173 -8.98 27.82 -35.81
C GLY A 173 -9.62 26.58 -35.19
N GLY A 174 -8.86 25.47 -35.16
CA GLY A 174 -9.23 24.25 -34.46
C GLY A 174 -8.27 23.94 -33.31
N HIS A 175 -8.82 23.52 -32.18
CA HIS A 175 -8.08 23.11 -30.99
C HIS A 175 -8.29 21.62 -30.70
N CYS A 176 -7.19 20.90 -30.46
CA CYS A 176 -7.25 19.49 -30.05
C CYS A 176 -7.65 19.44 -28.57
N THR A 177 -8.88 19.03 -28.28
CA THR A 177 -9.45 18.98 -26.91
C THR A 177 -9.55 17.55 -26.38
N GLY A 178 -9.36 16.55 -27.24
CA GLY A 178 -9.26 15.14 -26.89
C GLY A 178 -8.50 14.33 -27.95
N PRO A 179 -8.15 13.06 -27.67
CA PRO A 179 -7.49 12.20 -28.65
C PRO A 179 -8.26 12.12 -29.96
N GLU A 180 -7.63 12.56 -31.05
CA GLU A 180 -8.27 12.68 -32.36
C GLU A 180 -9.60 13.47 -32.29
N HIS A 181 -9.72 14.46 -31.41
CA HIS A 181 -10.94 15.27 -31.27
C HIS A 181 -10.60 16.75 -31.32
N CYS A 182 -11.14 17.42 -32.34
CA CYS A 182 -10.94 18.84 -32.60
C CYS A 182 -12.22 19.62 -32.32
N THR A 183 -12.06 20.71 -31.60
CA THR A 183 -13.11 21.71 -31.37
C THR A 183 -12.77 22.95 -32.17
N CYS A 184 -13.74 23.49 -32.92
CA CYS A 184 -13.53 24.65 -33.78
C CYS A 184 -13.95 25.93 -33.07
N ASP A 185 -13.26 27.03 -33.37
CA ASP A 185 -13.61 28.35 -32.86
C ASP A 185 -14.97 28.82 -33.39
N ASP A 186 -15.56 29.81 -32.71
CA ASP A 186 -16.85 30.36 -33.09
C ASP A 186 -16.85 30.89 -34.54
N GLY A 187 -17.83 30.45 -35.33
CA GLY A 187 -17.93 30.79 -36.76
C GLY A 187 -17.09 29.91 -37.70
N ILE A 188 -16.41 28.89 -37.18
CA ILE A 188 -15.68 27.88 -37.94
C ILE A 188 -16.44 26.55 -37.86
N THR A 189 -16.54 25.85 -38.98
CA THR A 189 -17.26 24.56 -39.07
C THR A 189 -16.27 23.40 -39.20
N GLY A 190 -16.66 22.21 -38.70
CA GLY A 190 -15.79 21.03 -38.68
C GLY A 190 -16.37 19.86 -39.47
N ILE A 191 -15.51 19.17 -40.24
CA ILE A 191 -15.81 17.96 -41.01
C ILE A 191 -14.65 17.01 -40.77
N ALA A 192 -14.95 15.74 -40.47
CA ALA A 192 -13.95 14.68 -40.35
C ALA A 192 -12.73 15.05 -39.48
N ARG A 193 -12.97 15.74 -38.36
CA ARG A 193 -11.95 16.12 -37.35
C ARG A 193 -11.01 17.25 -37.77
N ILE A 194 -11.33 18.00 -38.82
CA ILE A 194 -10.59 19.18 -39.26
C ILE A 194 -11.54 20.38 -39.27
N CYS A 195 -11.08 21.50 -38.71
CA CYS A 195 -11.78 22.77 -38.73
C CYS A 195 -11.43 23.55 -40.00
N TYR A 196 -12.45 24.12 -40.64
CA TYR A 196 -12.31 24.92 -41.85
C TYR A 196 -13.14 26.19 -41.76
N ARG A 197 -12.56 27.29 -42.27
CA ARG A 197 -13.27 28.55 -42.44
C ARG A 197 -13.86 28.62 -43.83
N CYS A 198 -15.13 28.98 -43.93
CA CYS A 198 -15.77 29.25 -45.22
C CYS A 198 -15.31 30.61 -45.75
N GLU A 199 -14.47 30.62 -46.78
CA GLU A 199 -14.16 31.81 -47.58
C GLU A 199 -14.78 31.66 -48.98
N ASN A 200 -15.58 32.64 -49.41
CA ASN A 200 -16.20 32.68 -50.74
C ASN A 200 -16.94 31.38 -51.14
N GLN A 201 -17.73 30.80 -50.22
CA GLN A 201 -18.53 29.59 -50.44
C GLN A 201 -17.73 28.34 -50.88
N GLN A 202 -16.41 28.31 -50.68
CA GLN A 202 -15.59 27.12 -50.93
C GLN A 202 -14.90 26.65 -49.63
N MET A 203 -14.96 25.35 -49.38
CA MET A 203 -14.16 24.71 -48.32
C MET A 203 -12.70 24.68 -48.75
N ARG A 204 -11.84 25.49 -48.13
CA ARG A 204 -10.38 25.41 -48.30
C ARG A 204 -9.75 24.76 -47.08
N VAL A 205 -9.07 23.64 -47.29
CA VAL A 205 -8.05 23.14 -46.37
C VAL A 205 -6.80 23.97 -46.65
N LEU A 206 -6.52 24.96 -45.81
CA LEU A 206 -5.25 25.67 -45.87
C LEU A 206 -4.22 24.82 -45.12
N LEU A 207 -3.36 24.16 -45.90
CA LEU A 207 -2.18 23.42 -45.44
C LEU A 207 -1.22 24.33 -44.66
#